data_AF-A0A7V8XBN4-F1
#
_entry.id   AF-A0A7V8XBN4-F1
#
_cell.length_a   1.000
_cell.length_b   1.000
_cell.length_c   1.000
_cell.angle_alpha   90.00
_cell.angle_beta   90.00
_cell.angle_gamma   90.00
#
_symmetry.space_group_name_H-M   'P 1'
#
loop_
_entity.id
_entity.type
_entity.pdbx_description
1 polymer ?
#
loop_
_entity_poly.entity_id
_entity_poly.type
_entity_poly.pdbx_seq_one_letter_code
_entity_poly.pdbx_strand_id
1 'polypeptide(L)'
;MQSSNGRVILCCALLAAACGPPRGPSVSCGIATLTGPLVVLESFGKGNALAAPPTIVPATLPVRLVGGPVLRGIVGQPDSTSWLVGAEGELPPDVRPGYGVLIVHGGVAQGVLVFDGQVIPGAPVIGTVALGSASLPLLGARVDPREIADSSCPAFPDSAR
;
A
#
# COMPACT_ATOMS: atom_id res chain seq x y z
N MET A 1 51.82 52.51 14.44
CA MET A 1 51.79 51.82 15.75
C MET A 1 50.35 51.35 15.95
N GLN A 2 50.11 50.03 15.86
CA GLN A 2 49.58 49.18 16.95
C GLN A 2 48.27 49.71 17.57
N SER A 3 47.18 48.97 17.79
CA SER A 3 46.94 47.53 17.81
C SER A 3 45.42 47.28 18.01
N SER A 4 44.87 46.39 17.18
CA SER A 4 43.86 45.34 17.40
C SER A 4 43.00 45.21 18.68
N ASN A 5 41.78 44.68 18.44
CA ASN A 5 40.91 43.79 19.26
C ASN A 5 39.64 44.42 19.86
N GLY A 6 38.42 43.91 19.64
CA GLY A 6 37.98 42.73 18.91
C GLY A 6 36.47 42.78 18.65
N ARG A 7 36.08 42.61 17.39
CA ARG A 7 34.75 42.17 16.99
C ARG A 7 34.97 40.88 16.24
N VAL A 8 35.02 39.78 17.00
CA VAL A 8 35.07 38.42 16.48
C VAL A 8 33.74 38.16 15.78
N ILE A 9 33.72 38.56 14.51
CA ILE A 9 33.39 37.74 13.35
C ILE A 9 32.21 36.78 13.62
N LEU A 10 31.04 37.38 13.41
CA LEU A 10 29.80 36.81 12.94
C LEU A 10 30.05 35.90 11.71
N CYS A 11 30.48 34.65 11.91
CA CYS A 11 30.76 33.73 10.80
C CYS A 11 30.55 32.25 11.19
N CYS A 12 29.37 31.90 11.75
CA CYS A 12 29.12 30.50 12.09
C CYS A 12 27.65 30.02 12.04
N ALA A 13 26.77 30.61 11.22
CA ALA A 13 25.37 30.17 11.17
C ALA A 13 24.68 30.28 9.79
N LEU A 14 25.41 30.08 8.68
CA LEU A 14 24.84 30.15 7.32
C LEU A 14 25.07 28.88 6.47
N LEU A 15 25.40 27.75 7.10
CA LEU A 15 25.70 26.48 6.41
C LEU A 15 24.97 25.28 7.06
N ALA A 16 23.64 25.27 7.01
CA ALA A 16 22.75 24.09 7.07
C ALA A 16 21.31 24.63 6.94
N ALA A 17 20.49 24.33 5.93
CA ALA A 17 20.29 23.06 5.28
C ALA A 17 19.83 23.27 3.82
N ALA A 18 20.74 23.01 2.89
CA ALA A 18 20.38 22.42 1.62
C ALA A 18 20.23 20.91 1.87
N CYS A 19 19.01 20.46 2.14
CA CYS A 19 18.65 19.04 2.09
C CYS A 19 17.25 18.95 1.49
N GLY A 20 17.18 18.78 0.17
CA GLY A 20 15.96 18.28 -0.46
C GLY A 20 15.61 16.92 0.17
N PRO A 21 14.32 16.60 0.35
CA PRO A 21 13.95 15.35 0.99
C PRO A 21 14.48 14.17 0.16
N PRO A 22 15.16 13.18 0.78
CA PRO A 22 15.62 12.00 0.08
C PRO A 22 14.41 11.22 -0.44
N ARG A 23 14.31 11.10 -1.78
CA ARG A 23 13.37 10.21 -2.48
C ARG A 23 13.86 8.77 -2.41
N GLY A 24 13.91 8.23 -1.19
CA GLY A 24 14.19 6.83 -0.92
C GLY A 24 13.18 6.28 0.08
N PRO A 25 12.96 4.95 0.14
CA PRO A 25 12.06 4.34 1.11
C PRO A 25 12.55 4.70 2.52
N SER A 26 11.80 5.54 3.23
CA SER A 26 12.13 5.94 4.58
C SER A 26 11.90 4.77 5.54
N VAL A 27 12.76 4.62 6.54
CA VAL A 27 12.61 3.63 7.63
C VAL A 27 11.25 3.78 8.32
N SER A 28 10.72 5.00 8.38
CA SER A 28 9.37 5.29 8.90
C SER A 28 8.26 4.63 8.06
N CYS A 29 8.35 4.67 6.72
CA CYS A 29 7.38 3.96 5.89
C CYS A 29 7.52 2.44 6.01
N GLY A 30 8.72 1.92 6.25
CA GLY A 30 8.94 0.48 6.47
C GLY A 30 8.25 -0.08 7.72
N ILE A 31 8.06 0.72 8.78
CA ILE A 31 7.32 0.32 9.98
C ILE A 31 5.81 0.52 9.78
N ALA A 32 5.41 1.63 9.14
CA ALA A 32 4.01 1.92 8.85
C ALA A 32 3.35 0.85 7.98
N THR A 33 4.10 0.17 7.10
CA THR A 33 3.61 -0.90 6.24
C THR A 33 3.23 -2.19 6.97
N LEU A 34 3.57 -2.36 8.25
CA LEU A 34 3.24 -3.56 9.05
C LEU A 34 1.94 -3.42 9.85
N THR A 35 1.58 -2.20 10.28
CA THR A 35 0.35 -1.98 11.06
C THR A 35 -0.91 -2.18 10.22
N GLY A 36 -0.90 -1.71 8.97
CA GLY A 36 -2.06 -1.83 8.08
C GLY A 36 -2.53 -3.27 7.83
N PRO A 37 -1.63 -4.22 7.52
CA PRO A 37 -1.98 -5.64 7.40
C PRO A 37 -2.76 -6.20 8.60
N LEU A 38 -2.39 -5.85 9.83
CA LEU A 38 -3.07 -6.33 11.04
C LEU A 38 -4.49 -5.78 11.17
N VAL A 39 -4.68 -4.49 10.89
CA VAL A 39 -6.01 -3.85 10.88
C VAL A 39 -6.93 -4.53 9.86
N VAL A 40 -6.39 -4.85 8.68
CA VAL A 40 -7.14 -5.58 7.65
C VAL A 40 -7.54 -6.97 8.14
N LEU A 41 -6.64 -7.73 8.75
CA LEU A 41 -6.97 -9.04 9.32
C LEU A 41 -8.05 -8.93 10.42
N GLU A 42 -7.94 -7.96 11.32
CA GLU A 42 -8.92 -7.73 12.39
C GLU A 42 -10.30 -7.38 11.81
N SER A 43 -10.35 -6.68 10.67
CA SER A 43 -11.61 -6.32 10.01
C SER A 43 -12.45 -7.55 9.63
N PHE A 44 -11.83 -8.67 9.26
CA PHE A 44 -12.54 -9.91 8.96
C PHE A 44 -13.19 -10.50 10.22
N GLY A 45 -12.49 -10.45 11.37
CA GLY A 45 -13.04 -10.86 12.66
C GLY A 45 -14.22 -9.98 13.11
N LYS A 46 -14.28 -8.73 12.66
CA LYS A 46 -15.39 -7.78 12.90
C LYS A 46 -16.55 -7.93 11.91
N GLY A 47 -16.48 -8.86 10.96
CA GLY A 47 -17.52 -9.06 9.94
C GLY A 47 -17.51 -8.02 8.81
N ASN A 48 -16.41 -7.31 8.60
CA ASN A 48 -16.28 -6.31 7.53
C ASN A 48 -15.89 -6.90 6.17
N ALA A 49 -15.96 -8.23 6.02
CA ALA A 49 -15.71 -8.91 4.76
C ALA A 49 -16.79 -8.55 3.71
N LEU A 50 -16.37 -8.42 2.45
CA LEU A 50 -17.30 -8.26 1.33
C LEU A 50 -17.79 -9.63 0.88
N ALA A 51 -19.11 -9.76 0.74
CA ALA A 51 -19.74 -10.95 0.18
C ALA A 51 -19.85 -10.91 -1.35
N ALA A 52 -19.67 -9.73 -1.95
CA ALA A 52 -19.75 -9.50 -3.39
C ALA A 52 -18.80 -8.36 -3.80
N PRO A 53 -18.38 -8.28 -5.07
CA PRO A 53 -17.57 -7.18 -5.56
C PRO A 53 -18.28 -5.82 -5.42
N PRO A 54 -17.57 -4.72 -5.18
CA PRO A 54 -18.18 -3.40 -5.10
C PRO A 54 -18.64 -2.92 -6.49
N THR A 55 -19.59 -1.99 -6.54
CA THR A 55 -20.16 -1.49 -7.81
C THR A 55 -19.30 -0.42 -8.48
N ILE A 56 -18.46 0.29 -7.72
CA ILE A 56 -17.65 1.39 -8.24
C ILE A 56 -16.18 0.98 -8.22
N VAL A 57 -15.62 0.89 -9.41
CA VAL A 57 -14.28 0.34 -9.64
C VAL A 57 -13.51 1.25 -10.57
N PRO A 58 -12.32 1.70 -10.16
CA PRO A 58 -11.43 2.36 -11.08
C PRO A 58 -10.85 1.33 -12.06
N ALA A 59 -10.57 1.75 -13.30
CA ALA A 59 -9.91 0.89 -14.29
C ALA A 59 -8.53 0.40 -13.82
N THR A 60 -7.91 1.15 -12.91
CA THR A 60 -6.62 0.86 -12.32
C THR A 60 -6.61 1.15 -10.83
N LEU A 61 -5.84 0.37 -10.08
CA LEU A 61 -5.65 0.54 -8.65
C LEU A 61 -4.26 0.11 -8.22
N PRO A 62 -3.74 0.64 -7.10
CA PRO A 62 -2.47 0.19 -6.55
C PRO A 62 -2.61 -1.21 -5.94
N VAL A 63 -1.63 -2.06 -6.22
CA VAL A 63 -1.47 -3.40 -5.64
C VAL A 63 -0.20 -3.40 -4.79
N ARG A 64 -0.35 -3.39 -3.47
CA ARG A 64 0.78 -3.36 -2.53
C ARG A 64 1.04 -4.74 -1.98
N LEU A 65 2.28 -5.22 -2.14
CA LEU A 65 2.76 -6.39 -1.40
C LEU A 65 3.03 -5.98 0.05
N VAL A 66 2.53 -6.77 1.01
CA VAL A 66 2.82 -6.55 2.43
C VAL A 66 4.33 -6.68 2.65
N GLY A 67 4.93 -5.65 3.27
CA GLY A 67 6.40 -5.57 3.41
C GLY A 67 7.18 -5.36 2.10
N GLY A 68 6.50 -5.17 0.97
CA GLY A 68 7.11 -5.12 -0.36
C GLY A 68 6.79 -3.85 -1.16
N PRO A 69 6.98 -3.89 -2.49
CA PRO A 69 6.70 -2.75 -3.37
C PRO A 69 5.20 -2.51 -3.58
N VAL A 70 4.87 -1.36 -4.18
CA VAL A 70 3.56 -1.10 -4.80
C VAL A 70 3.71 -1.28 -6.29
N LEU A 71 2.83 -2.09 -6.85
CA LEU A 71 2.67 -2.33 -8.26
C LEU A 71 1.42 -1.61 -8.76
N ARG A 72 1.40 -1.32 -10.06
CA ARG A 72 0.20 -0.83 -10.73
C ARG A 72 -0.70 -2.02 -11.04
N GLY A 73 -1.98 -1.94 -10.69
CA GLY A 73 -2.97 -2.96 -10.98
C GLY A 73 -3.96 -2.50 -12.03
N ILE A 74 -4.27 -3.38 -12.98
CA ILE A 74 -5.35 -3.21 -13.96
C ILE A 74 -6.53 -4.04 -13.49
N VAL A 75 -7.70 -3.41 -13.41
CA VAL A 75 -8.92 -4.09 -13.00
C VAL A 75 -9.72 -4.50 -14.22
N GLY A 76 -9.98 -5.80 -14.31
CA GLY A 76 -10.89 -6.41 -15.26
C GLY A 76 -12.05 -7.04 -14.53
N GLN A 77 -13.20 -7.09 -15.20
CA GLN A 77 -14.37 -7.82 -14.73
C GLN A 77 -14.72 -8.84 -15.81
N PRO A 78 -14.16 -10.07 -15.73
CA PRO A 78 -14.38 -11.09 -16.75
C PRO A 78 -15.84 -11.55 -16.84
N ASP A 79 -16.59 -11.46 -15.75
CA ASP A 79 -18.03 -11.71 -15.71
C ASP A 79 -18.74 -10.84 -14.66
N SER A 80 -20.08 -10.85 -14.62
CA SER A 80 -20.87 -10.00 -13.72
C SER A 80 -20.68 -10.32 -12.22
N THR A 81 -19.98 -11.39 -11.87
CA THR A 81 -19.87 -11.94 -10.50
C THR A 81 -18.45 -12.07 -9.98
N SER A 82 -17.43 -12.04 -10.84
CA SER A 82 -16.04 -12.25 -10.48
C SER A 82 -15.15 -11.11 -10.99
N TRP A 83 -14.18 -10.74 -10.17
CA TRP A 83 -13.18 -9.73 -10.51
C TRP A 83 -11.83 -10.34 -10.85
N LEU A 84 -11.09 -9.65 -11.71
CA LEU A 84 -9.69 -9.93 -12.00
C LEU A 84 -8.89 -8.65 -11.77
N VAL A 85 -7.89 -8.71 -10.88
CA VAL A 85 -6.90 -7.63 -10.74
C VAL A 85 -5.57 -8.16 -11.25
N GLY A 86 -5.11 -7.66 -12.40
CA GLY A 86 -3.79 -7.97 -12.93
C GLY A 86 -2.77 -6.96 -12.42
N ALA A 87 -1.75 -7.40 -11.68
CA ALA A 87 -0.66 -6.53 -11.23
C ALA A 87 0.48 -6.52 -12.27
N GLU A 88 0.89 -5.33 -12.67
CA GLU A 88 2.00 -5.08 -13.58
C GLU A 88 3.31 -5.02 -12.79
N GLY A 89 4.30 -5.81 -13.20
CA GLY A 89 5.64 -5.82 -12.62
C GLY A 89 6.09 -7.22 -12.23
N GLU A 90 7.36 -7.31 -11.85
CA GLU A 90 7.98 -8.57 -11.45
C GLU A 90 7.91 -8.73 -9.94
N LEU A 91 7.62 -9.95 -9.49
CA LEU A 91 7.64 -10.26 -8.07
C LEU A 91 9.10 -10.45 -7.62
N PRO A 92 9.49 -9.91 -6.45
CA PRO A 92 10.77 -10.27 -5.87
C PRO A 92 10.88 -11.79 -5.68
N PRO A 93 12.04 -12.40 -5.94
CA PRO A 93 12.18 -13.86 -6.04
C PRO A 93 11.83 -14.61 -4.74
N ASP A 94 12.00 -13.96 -3.59
CA ASP A 94 11.74 -14.55 -2.27
C ASP A 94 10.29 -14.35 -1.78
N VAL A 95 9.47 -13.60 -2.53
CA VAL A 95 8.08 -13.33 -2.13
C VAL A 95 7.17 -14.42 -2.69
N ARG A 96 6.43 -15.08 -1.80
CA ARG A 96 5.41 -16.08 -2.15
C ARG A 96 4.03 -15.56 -1.74
N PRO A 97 3.35 -14.82 -2.63
CA PRO A 97 2.05 -14.28 -2.28
C PRO A 97 1.02 -15.41 -2.18
N GLY A 98 0.13 -15.29 -1.20
CA GLY A 98 -0.92 -16.26 -0.92
C GLY A 98 -2.29 -15.81 -1.39
N TYR A 99 -2.68 -14.57 -1.04
CA TYR A 99 -3.99 -14.02 -1.34
C TYR A 99 -3.97 -12.49 -1.39
N GLY A 100 -4.95 -11.91 -2.08
CA GLY A 100 -5.18 -10.47 -2.12
C GLY A 100 -6.39 -10.06 -1.27
N VAL A 101 -6.37 -8.84 -0.75
CA VAL A 101 -7.51 -8.19 -0.12
C VAL A 101 -7.77 -6.85 -0.78
N LEU A 102 -8.92 -6.72 -1.44
CA LEU A 102 -9.42 -5.45 -1.95
C LEU A 102 -9.92 -4.61 -0.78
N ILE A 103 -9.31 -3.44 -0.61
CA ILE A 103 -9.73 -2.45 0.37
C ILE A 103 -10.80 -1.56 -0.25
N VAL A 104 -11.96 -1.49 0.40
CA VAL A 104 -13.09 -0.67 -0.03
C VAL A 104 -13.46 0.33 1.06
N HIS A 105 -13.64 1.58 0.66
CA HIS A 105 -14.07 2.66 1.53
C HIS A 105 -15.15 3.49 0.84
N GLY A 106 -16.25 3.78 1.53
CA GLY A 106 -17.40 4.50 0.94
C GLY A 106 -17.99 3.81 -0.29
N GLY A 107 -17.83 2.48 -0.43
CA GLY A 107 -18.26 1.71 -1.60
C GLY A 107 -17.31 1.77 -2.82
N VAL A 108 -16.18 2.47 -2.70
CA VAL A 108 -15.19 2.62 -3.76
C VAL A 108 -13.95 1.79 -3.47
N ALA A 109 -13.49 1.04 -4.47
CA ALA A 109 -12.23 0.31 -4.42
C ALA A 109 -11.02 1.26 -4.31
N GLN A 110 -10.21 1.07 -3.26
CA GLN A 110 -9.07 1.91 -2.93
C GLN A 110 -7.76 1.33 -3.48
N GLY A 111 -7.57 0.03 -3.27
CA GLY A 111 -6.36 -0.70 -3.66
C GLY A 111 -6.40 -2.14 -3.15
N VAL A 112 -5.39 -2.93 -3.50
CA VAL A 112 -5.25 -4.32 -3.05
C VAL A 112 -4.00 -4.46 -2.17
N LEU A 113 -4.16 -5.06 -1.00
CA LEU A 113 -3.02 -5.58 -0.23
C LEU A 113 -2.82 -7.06 -0.55
N VAL A 114 -1.59 -7.45 -0.87
CA VAL A 114 -1.22 -8.85 -1.15
C VAL A 114 -0.44 -9.39 0.03
N PHE A 115 -1.02 -10.41 0.65
CA PHE A 115 -0.46 -11.11 1.81
C PHE A 115 0.28 -12.36 1.35
N ASP A 116 1.28 -12.76 2.13
CA ASP A 116 1.83 -14.10 2.08
C ASP A 116 0.96 -15.09 2.89
N GLY A 117 1.22 -16.38 2.72
CA GLY A 117 0.60 -17.42 3.54
C GLY A 117 -0.75 -17.95 3.03
N GLN A 118 -1.59 -18.41 3.95
CA GLN A 118 -2.86 -19.08 3.63
C GLN A 118 -4.02 -18.09 3.64
N VAL A 119 -4.97 -18.30 2.73
CA VAL A 119 -6.21 -17.51 2.67
C VAL A 119 -6.98 -17.59 3.99
N ILE A 120 -7.64 -16.48 4.36
CA ILE A 120 -8.42 -16.38 5.59
C ILE A 120 -9.58 -17.38 5.55
N PRO A 121 -9.65 -18.35 6.49
CA PRO A 121 -10.70 -19.36 6.49
C PRO A 121 -12.10 -18.73 6.60
N GLY A 122 -13.02 -19.17 5.74
CA GLY A 122 -14.40 -18.70 5.73
C GLY A 122 -14.62 -17.29 5.15
N ALA A 123 -13.56 -16.58 4.75
CA ALA A 123 -13.70 -15.30 4.06
C ALA A 123 -14.22 -15.53 2.63
N PRO A 124 -15.25 -14.78 2.18
CA PRO A 124 -15.75 -14.90 0.81
C PRO A 124 -14.71 -14.46 -0.22
N VAL A 125 -14.51 -15.30 -1.24
CA VAL A 125 -13.70 -14.95 -2.41
C VAL A 125 -14.58 -14.19 -3.39
N ILE A 126 -14.15 -12.99 -3.77
CA ILE A 126 -14.88 -12.09 -4.67
C ILE A 126 -14.21 -11.99 -6.06
N GLY A 127 -13.07 -12.64 -6.25
CA GLY A 127 -12.37 -12.67 -7.52
C GLY A 127 -10.96 -13.24 -7.41
N THR A 128 -10.10 -12.77 -8.30
CA THR A 128 -8.73 -13.24 -8.49
C THR A 128 -7.76 -12.07 -8.63
N VAL A 129 -6.56 -12.21 -8.09
CA VAL A 129 -5.42 -11.34 -8.38
C VAL A 129 -4.38 -12.13 -9.18
N ALA A 130 -4.04 -11.64 -10.36
CA ALA A 130 -2.94 -12.17 -11.17
C ALA A 130 -1.66 -11.37 -10.89
N LEU A 131 -0.63 -12.05 -10.37
CA LEU A 131 0.68 -11.48 -10.05
C LEU A 131 1.76 -12.29 -10.79
N GLY A 132 2.29 -11.73 -11.88
CA GLY A 132 3.20 -12.48 -12.77
C GLY A 132 2.52 -13.74 -13.29
N SER A 133 3.09 -14.92 -12.99
CA SER A 133 2.50 -16.23 -13.33
C SER A 133 1.57 -16.80 -12.24
N ALA A 134 1.41 -16.10 -11.10
CA ALA A 134 0.59 -16.57 -9.99
C ALA A 134 -0.85 -16.05 -10.12
N SER A 135 -1.82 -16.90 -9.77
CA SER A 135 -3.24 -16.56 -9.68
C SER A 135 -3.69 -16.81 -8.24
N LEU A 136 -4.14 -15.75 -7.57
CA LEU A 136 -4.39 -15.71 -6.13
C LEU A 136 -5.86 -15.39 -5.86
N PRO A 137 -6.49 -15.96 -4.81
CA PRO A 137 -7.83 -15.56 -4.41
C PRO A 137 -7.84 -14.08 -3.98
N LEU A 138 -8.85 -13.34 -4.44
CA LEU A 138 -9.13 -11.98 -4.01
C LEU A 138 -10.29 -11.99 -3.03
N LEU A 139 -10.01 -11.56 -1.81
CA LEU A 139 -11.00 -11.25 -0.78
C LEU A 139 -11.34 -9.75 -0.84
N GLY A 140 -12.39 -9.32 -0.16
CA GLY A 140 -12.71 -7.91 0.00
C GLY A 140 -12.98 -7.55 1.45
N ALA A 141 -12.56 -6.36 1.86
CA ALA A 141 -12.78 -5.84 3.19
C ALA A 141 -13.15 -4.35 3.17
N ARG A 142 -14.08 -3.96 4.05
CA ARG A 142 -14.38 -2.56 4.33
C ARG A 142 -13.44 -2.06 5.41
N VAL A 143 -12.53 -1.16 5.03
CA VAL A 143 -11.52 -0.60 5.92
C VAL A 143 -11.31 0.86 5.55
N ASP A 144 -11.17 1.74 6.54
CA ASP A 144 -10.76 3.12 6.29
C ASP A 144 -9.25 3.14 5.93
N PRO A 145 -8.86 3.67 4.75
CA PRO A 145 -7.46 3.76 4.35
C PRO A 145 -6.56 4.47 5.39
N ARG A 146 -7.13 5.36 6.20
CA ARG A 146 -6.43 6.07 7.28
C ARG A 146 -6.08 5.18 8.46
N GLU A 147 -6.75 4.04 8.62
CA GLU A 147 -6.44 3.08 9.68
C GLU A 147 -5.28 2.15 9.27
N ILE A 148 -5.00 2.02 7.97
CA ILE A 148 -3.99 1.09 7.44
C ILE A 148 -2.70 1.78 6.98
N ALA A 149 -2.63 3.10 7.06
CA ALA A 149 -1.50 3.88 6.59
C ALA A 149 -1.37 5.21 7.32
N ASP A 150 -0.14 5.72 7.40
CA ASP A 150 0.11 7.08 7.84
C ASP A 150 -0.02 8.06 6.67
N SER A 151 -0.40 9.31 6.96
CA SER A 151 -0.49 10.37 5.94
C SER A 151 0.81 10.63 5.18
N SER A 152 1.96 10.43 5.83
CA SER A 152 3.29 10.54 5.23
C SER A 152 3.71 9.29 4.44
N CYS A 153 3.01 8.17 4.64
CA CYS A 153 3.31 6.85 4.08
C CYS A 153 2.01 6.15 3.65
N PRO A 154 1.36 6.63 2.57
CA PRO A 154 0.09 6.06 2.13
C PRO A 154 0.26 4.60 1.68
N ALA A 155 -0.66 3.72 2.09
CA ALA A 155 -0.70 2.33 1.62
C ALA A 155 -0.88 2.28 0.09
N PHE A 156 -1.66 3.21 -0.44
CA PHE A 156 -2.09 3.29 -1.83
C PHE A 156 -1.74 4.67 -2.40
N PRO A 157 -0.50 4.88 -2.87
CA PRO A 157 -0.10 6.15 -3.45
C PRO A 157 -0.76 6.37 -4.82
N ASP A 158 -1.17 7.61 -5.11
CA ASP A 158 -1.80 7.97 -6.39
C ASP A 158 -0.89 7.72 -7.60
N SER A 159 0.43 7.71 -7.41
CA SER A 159 1.40 7.42 -8.47
C SER A 159 1.31 6.00 -9.02
N ALA A 160 0.65 5.08 -8.31
CA ALA A 160 0.46 3.69 -8.71
C ALA A 160 -0.97 3.42 -9.24
N ARG A 161 -1.76 4.47 -9.46
CA ARG A 161 -3.08 4.42 -10.10
C ARG A 161 -2.94 4.67 -11.61
#